data_AF-A0A0G4KWS5-F1
#
_entry.id   AF-A0A0G4KWS5-F1
#
_cell.length_a   1.000
_cell.length_b   1.000
_cell.length_c   1.000
_cell.angle_alpha   90.00
_cell.angle_beta   90.00
_cell.angle_gamma   90.00
#
_symmetry.space_group_name_H-M   'P 1'
#
loop_
_entity.id
_entity.type
_entity.pdbx_description
1 polymer ?
#
loop_
_entity_poly.entity_id
_entity_poly.type
_entity_poly.pdbx_seq_one_letter_code
_entity_poly.pdbx_strand_id
1 'polypeptide(L)'
;RQHDYDCKSCRDNLRYLDCWIMALSKRDLILSGFACFVGWGYVVSWAPALRWSGYAYFSGIASTLLAILLVILLTSRGSRIALNHRSPRPNGAIFHDPTAWAADCASLQVRQSYSKTSLYASLPNVSSALDDLLGLIMRDFVSSWYSHISKNPTFPDEVDKAVRIALGNLRNRLLELDLAEIVTSRLVPVMTIHFKDFCDAEHSVRGKKLNRSVTESEELDLAIASKYREGKLHPAASLSFPDTKLVQQDYLRKTVARILPSLLPPNLLASRAVSIIIREIVACAILFPVLQLLAEPDTWNQIMENYGRSMLQDRSTVRKLRAALDQHASPAPKPGKAAIIPRLVPGDSERKFEKFIRAIRKVSNLSDARRLRSEIASLYKRDSSQENQDQVYLRRLDMGKRLLDQKVQLLAVGGDHKAAAPATSMNTPAPRTSKLENATLVDLLRDLSGLSYFMEFMDRHHVLPLVQFWLVVDGFRNPLEEEEANDEQMPSQLPMWSDSDRLDLAQIEQAYMAKGSAHLAFTLMDEFIDILFE
;
A
#
# COMPACT_ATOMS: atom_id res chain seq x y z
N ARG A 1 -3.56 -17.24 -79.92
CA ARG A 1 -4.31 -17.76 -81.10
C ARG A 1 -5.79 -18.05 -80.84
N GLN A 2 -6.27 -18.34 -79.61
CA GLN A 2 -7.73 -18.43 -79.36
C GLN A 2 -8.40 -17.05 -79.19
N HIS A 3 -7.68 -16.04 -78.68
CA HIS A 3 -8.23 -14.70 -78.43
C HIS A 3 -8.47 -13.82 -79.68
N ASP A 4 -7.90 -14.18 -80.84
CA ASP A 4 -8.10 -13.45 -82.10
C ASP A 4 -9.30 -13.95 -82.92
N TYR A 5 -9.83 -15.14 -82.63
CA TYR A 5 -11.02 -15.68 -83.33
C TYR A 5 -12.33 -15.10 -82.76
N ASP A 6 -12.41 -14.83 -81.45
CA ASP A 6 -13.63 -14.28 -80.83
C ASP A 6 -13.88 -12.80 -81.17
N CYS A 7 -12.82 -12.03 -81.47
CA CYS A 7 -12.96 -10.62 -81.84
C CYS A 7 -13.44 -10.41 -83.29
N LYS A 8 -13.34 -11.44 -84.15
CA LYS A 8 -13.83 -11.39 -85.54
C LYS A 8 -15.31 -11.78 -85.64
N SER A 9 -15.73 -12.81 -84.90
CA SER A 9 -17.12 -13.28 -84.86
C SER A 9 -18.09 -12.24 -84.28
N CYS A 10 -17.68 -11.47 -83.27
CA CYS A 10 -18.52 -10.42 -82.68
C CYS A 10 -18.67 -9.18 -83.58
N ARG A 11 -17.65 -8.87 -84.40
CA ARG A 11 -17.65 -7.70 -85.31
C ARG A 11 -18.50 -7.94 -86.56
N ASP A 12 -18.59 -9.19 -87.02
CA ASP A 12 -19.41 -9.57 -88.16
C ASP A 12 -20.91 -9.65 -87.78
N ASN A 13 -21.25 -10.08 -86.56
CA ASN A 13 -22.63 -10.08 -86.08
C ASN A 13 -23.21 -8.67 -85.83
N LEU A 14 -22.40 -7.70 -85.37
CA LEU A 14 -22.87 -6.30 -85.27
C LEU A 14 -23.10 -5.66 -86.64
N ARG A 15 -22.31 -6.02 -87.66
CA ARG A 15 -22.52 -5.53 -89.04
C ARG A 15 -23.77 -6.09 -89.70
N TYR A 16 -24.19 -7.31 -89.37
CA TYR A 16 -25.45 -7.87 -89.88
C TYR A 16 -26.69 -7.20 -89.28
N LEU A 17 -26.63 -6.74 -88.02
CA LEU A 17 -27.72 -6.00 -87.37
C LEU A 17 -27.81 -4.54 -87.85
N ASP A 18 -26.69 -3.86 -88.07
CA ASP A 18 -26.69 -2.51 -88.63
C ASP A 18 -27.14 -2.48 -90.10
N CYS A 19 -26.93 -3.55 -90.87
CA CYS A 19 -27.32 -3.62 -92.28
C CYS A 19 -28.83 -3.84 -92.50
N TRP A 20 -29.58 -4.35 -91.51
CA TRP A 20 -31.05 -4.45 -91.58
C TRP A 20 -31.77 -3.19 -91.08
N ILE A 21 -31.08 -2.32 -90.33
CA ILE A 21 -31.67 -1.10 -89.75
C ILE A 21 -31.42 0.13 -90.64
N MET A 22 -30.44 0.10 -91.55
CA MET A 22 -30.21 1.16 -92.53
C MET A 22 -31.02 0.96 -93.83
N ALA A 23 -32.30 1.33 -93.80
CA ALA A 23 -33.01 1.90 -94.97
C ALA A 23 -34.40 2.47 -94.66
N LEU A 24 -34.86 2.53 -93.40
CA LEU A 24 -36.12 3.22 -93.11
C LEU A 24 -35.87 4.72 -92.96
N SER A 25 -36.40 5.51 -93.88
CA SER A 25 -36.41 6.96 -93.75
C SER A 25 -37.26 7.34 -92.54
N LYS A 26 -37.00 8.50 -91.91
CA LYS A 26 -37.85 9.01 -90.81
C LYS A 26 -39.34 9.05 -91.19
N ARG A 27 -39.66 9.16 -92.48
CA ARG A 27 -41.04 9.08 -92.99
C ARG A 27 -41.63 7.68 -92.85
N ASP A 28 -40.86 6.62 -93.10
CA ASP A 28 -41.33 5.24 -93.04
C ASP A 28 -41.59 4.79 -91.59
N LEU A 29 -40.82 5.31 -90.63
CA LEU A 29 -41.06 5.08 -89.20
C LEU A 29 -42.36 5.76 -88.73
N ILE A 30 -42.62 6.99 -89.20
CA ILE A 30 -43.85 7.72 -88.88
C ILE A 30 -45.07 7.07 -89.54
N LEU A 31 -44.94 6.62 -90.79
CA LEU A 31 -45.98 5.89 -91.51
C LEU A 31 -46.27 4.53 -90.86
N SER A 32 -45.25 3.79 -90.44
CA SER A 32 -45.40 2.53 -89.70
C SER A 32 -46.08 2.77 -88.34
N GLY A 33 -45.66 3.79 -87.60
CA GLY A 33 -46.32 4.18 -86.34
C GLY A 33 -47.79 4.55 -86.53
N PHE A 34 -48.12 5.29 -87.59
CA PHE A 34 -49.49 5.65 -87.94
C PHE A 34 -50.32 4.41 -88.35
N ALA A 35 -49.75 3.51 -89.16
CA ALA A 35 -50.39 2.26 -89.56
C ALA A 35 -50.66 1.34 -88.34
N CYS A 36 -49.71 1.23 -87.42
CA CYS A 36 -49.89 0.49 -86.17
C CYS A 36 -50.95 1.13 -85.26
N PHE A 37 -51.04 2.46 -85.21
CA PHE A 37 -52.06 3.18 -84.44
C PHE A 37 -53.48 2.96 -85.01
N VAL A 38 -53.63 3.08 -86.33
CA VAL A 38 -54.90 2.82 -87.03
C VAL A 38 -55.28 1.34 -86.92
N GLY A 39 -54.32 0.42 -87.09
CA GLY A 39 -54.52 -1.02 -86.93
C GLY A 39 -54.94 -1.41 -85.50
N TRP A 40 -54.28 -0.82 -84.48
CA TRP A 40 -54.68 -0.99 -83.09
C TRP A 40 -56.08 -0.46 -82.81
N GLY A 41 -56.44 0.70 -83.38
CA GLY A 41 -57.79 1.26 -83.29
C GLY A 41 -58.87 0.34 -83.88
N TYR A 42 -58.56 -0.33 -85.00
CA TYR A 42 -59.46 -1.30 -85.63
C TYR A 42 -59.61 -2.58 -84.79
N VAL A 43 -58.50 -3.14 -84.28
CA VAL A 43 -58.50 -4.33 -83.41
C VAL A 43 -59.27 -4.08 -82.11
N VAL A 44 -59.10 -2.90 -81.53
CA VAL A 44 -59.81 -2.43 -80.34
C VAL A 44 -61.31 -2.23 -80.59
N SER A 45 -61.71 -1.89 -81.83
CA SER A 45 -63.13 -1.78 -82.20
C SER A 45 -63.81 -3.15 -82.32
N TRP A 46 -63.07 -4.17 -82.77
CA TRP A 46 -63.56 -5.54 -82.93
C TRP A 46 -63.62 -6.32 -81.61
N ALA A 47 -62.67 -6.09 -80.70
CA ALA A 47 -62.64 -6.69 -79.37
C ALA A 47 -62.40 -5.63 -78.28
N PRO A 48 -63.46 -5.04 -77.70
CA PRO A 48 -63.36 -3.98 -76.69
C PRO A 48 -62.53 -4.35 -75.45
N ALA A 49 -62.39 -5.65 -75.15
CA ALA A 49 -61.59 -6.16 -74.04
C ALA A 49 -60.09 -5.82 -74.18
N LEU A 50 -59.56 -5.69 -75.41
CA LEU A 50 -58.16 -5.32 -75.68
C LEU A 50 -57.85 -3.86 -75.32
N ARG A 51 -58.86 -3.01 -75.08
CA ARG A 51 -58.64 -1.68 -74.50
C ARG A 51 -58.00 -1.76 -73.12
N TRP A 52 -58.43 -2.73 -72.32
CA TRP A 52 -57.93 -2.92 -70.97
C TRP A 52 -56.48 -3.39 -70.95
N SER A 53 -56.02 -4.17 -71.93
CA SER A 53 -54.60 -4.54 -72.03
C SER A 53 -53.72 -3.36 -72.42
N GLY A 54 -54.19 -2.50 -73.33
CA GLY A 54 -53.53 -1.22 -73.65
C GLY A 54 -53.43 -0.31 -72.42
N TYR A 55 -54.55 -0.10 -71.71
CA TYR A 55 -54.54 0.71 -70.50
C TYR A 55 -53.69 0.10 -69.39
N ALA A 56 -53.67 -1.22 -69.21
CA ALA A 56 -52.82 -1.91 -68.25
C ALA A 56 -51.32 -1.72 -68.57
N TYR A 57 -50.95 -1.77 -69.85
CA TYR A 57 -49.57 -1.56 -70.28
C TYR A 57 -49.10 -0.13 -70.04
N PHE A 58 -49.86 0.88 -70.49
CA PHE A 58 -49.49 2.28 -70.31
C PHE A 58 -49.59 2.74 -68.84
N SER A 59 -50.57 2.27 -68.08
CA SER A 59 -50.65 2.54 -66.64
C SER A 59 -49.53 1.86 -65.86
N GLY A 60 -49.09 0.66 -66.28
CA GLY A 60 -47.90 -0.01 -65.75
C GLY A 60 -46.63 0.80 -65.98
N ILE A 61 -46.40 1.31 -67.18
CA ILE A 61 -45.25 2.18 -67.50
C ILE A 61 -45.32 3.49 -66.71
N ALA A 62 -46.50 4.11 -66.63
CA ALA A 62 -46.67 5.34 -65.85
C ALA A 62 -46.40 5.10 -64.35
N SER A 63 -46.87 3.98 -63.80
CA SER A 63 -46.66 3.59 -62.40
C SER A 63 -45.19 3.30 -62.10
N THR A 64 -44.45 2.63 -63.00
CA THR A 64 -43.02 2.37 -62.80
C THR A 64 -42.19 3.65 -62.90
N LEU A 65 -42.51 4.54 -63.84
CA LEU A 65 -41.87 5.86 -63.92
C LEU A 65 -42.16 6.71 -62.68
N LEU A 66 -43.40 6.68 -62.17
CA LEU A 66 -43.78 7.35 -60.94
C LEU A 66 -43.03 6.76 -59.74
N ALA A 67 -42.91 5.44 -59.64
CA ALA A 67 -42.18 4.76 -58.57
C ALA A 67 -40.69 5.11 -58.59
N ILE A 68 -40.07 5.15 -59.78
CA ILE A 68 -38.67 5.57 -59.94
C ILE A 68 -38.51 7.04 -59.52
N LEU A 69 -39.41 7.92 -59.94
CA LEU A 69 -39.42 9.33 -59.52
C LEU A 69 -39.58 9.46 -58.00
N LEU A 70 -40.47 8.67 -57.40
CA LEU A 70 -40.74 8.68 -55.96
C LEU A 70 -39.54 8.16 -55.18
N VAL A 71 -38.88 7.09 -55.65
CA VAL A 71 -37.63 6.58 -55.06
C VAL A 71 -36.54 7.63 -55.17
N ILE A 72 -36.39 8.30 -56.31
CA ILE A 72 -35.42 9.39 -56.46
C ILE A 72 -35.75 10.52 -55.49
N LEU A 73 -37.01 10.93 -55.34
CA LEU A 73 -37.38 12.02 -54.42
C LEU A 73 -37.24 11.64 -52.93
N LEU A 74 -37.57 10.40 -52.56
CA LEU A 74 -37.51 9.92 -51.17
C LEU A 74 -36.09 9.50 -50.75
N THR A 75 -35.26 9.04 -51.69
CA THR A 75 -33.87 8.63 -51.41
C THR A 75 -32.84 9.68 -51.80
N SER A 76 -33.20 10.68 -52.62
CA SER A 76 -32.40 11.89 -52.80
C SER A 76 -32.47 12.70 -51.52
N ARG A 77 -31.57 12.33 -50.61
CA ARG A 77 -30.98 13.26 -49.65
C ARG A 77 -30.48 14.45 -50.44
N GLY A 78 -31.29 15.51 -50.50
CA GLY A 78 -31.03 16.67 -51.34
C GLY A 78 -29.63 17.25 -51.11
N SER A 79 -29.21 18.14 -52.02
CA SER A 79 -27.95 18.91 -51.97
C SER A 79 -27.61 19.52 -50.58
N ARG A 80 -28.59 19.63 -49.67
CA ARG A 80 -28.38 19.98 -48.26
C ARG A 80 -27.44 19.02 -47.50
N ILE A 81 -27.34 17.73 -47.87
CA ILE A 81 -26.36 16.83 -47.24
C ILE A 81 -24.94 17.08 -47.79
N ALA A 82 -24.81 17.40 -49.09
CA ALA A 82 -23.53 17.79 -49.67
C ALA A 82 -23.05 19.17 -49.19
N LEU A 83 -23.97 20.07 -48.83
CA LEU A 83 -23.66 21.37 -48.24
C LEU A 83 -23.37 21.27 -46.72
N ASN A 84 -24.03 20.38 -45.97
CA ASN A 84 -23.76 20.19 -44.55
C ASN A 84 -22.55 19.29 -44.24
N HIS A 85 -22.09 18.47 -45.21
CA HIS A 85 -20.92 17.61 -45.06
C HIS A 85 -19.76 17.92 -45.99
N ARG A 86 -19.80 19.02 -46.76
CA ARG A 86 -18.55 19.68 -47.14
C ARG A 86 -17.99 20.28 -45.87
N SER A 87 -17.07 19.56 -45.23
CA SER A 87 -16.06 20.26 -44.44
C SER A 87 -15.56 21.41 -45.32
N PRO A 88 -15.52 22.66 -44.81
CA PRO A 88 -14.84 23.71 -45.56
C PRO A 88 -13.49 23.13 -45.96
N ARG A 89 -13.17 23.17 -47.27
CA ARG A 89 -11.80 22.90 -47.68
C ARG A 89 -10.94 23.75 -46.76
N PRO A 90 -9.92 23.19 -46.09
CA PRO A 90 -9.08 24.00 -45.22
C PRO A 90 -8.67 25.22 -46.04
N ASN A 91 -8.88 26.40 -45.47
CA ASN A 91 -8.52 27.65 -46.13
C ASN A 91 -7.13 27.43 -46.75
N GLY A 92 -6.99 27.66 -48.06
CA GLY A 92 -5.68 27.55 -48.71
C GLY A 92 -4.67 28.39 -47.94
N ALA A 93 -3.37 28.12 -48.09
CA ALA A 93 -2.35 28.89 -47.38
C ALA A 93 -2.55 30.40 -47.65
N ILE A 94 -3.05 31.12 -46.64
CA ILE A 94 -3.20 32.57 -46.67
C ILE A 94 -1.83 33.10 -46.29
N PHE A 95 -1.21 33.85 -47.19
CA PHE A 95 0.03 34.55 -46.86
C PHE A 95 -0.33 35.73 -45.97
N HIS A 96 0.03 35.64 -44.68
CA HIS A 96 -0.19 36.71 -43.71
C HIS A 96 0.74 37.89 -44.00
N ASP A 97 0.24 39.10 -43.81
CA ASP A 97 1.07 40.31 -43.76
C ASP A 97 2.14 40.18 -42.64
N PRO A 98 3.38 40.66 -42.81
CA PRO A 98 4.42 40.56 -41.79
C PRO A 98 3.99 41.03 -40.39
N THR A 99 3.15 42.08 -40.28
CA THR A 99 2.67 42.56 -38.98
C THR A 99 1.58 41.66 -38.40
N ALA A 100 0.72 41.11 -39.27
CA ALA A 100 -0.30 40.14 -38.86
C ALA A 100 0.34 38.82 -38.41
N TRP A 101 1.39 38.37 -39.12
CA TRP A 101 2.17 37.20 -38.74
C TRP A 101 2.87 37.39 -37.39
N ALA A 102 3.45 38.56 -37.14
CA ALA A 102 4.06 38.88 -35.83
C ALA A 102 3.02 38.86 -34.71
N ALA A 103 1.83 39.42 -34.94
CA ALA A 103 0.71 39.38 -33.99
C ALA A 103 0.22 37.94 -33.75
N ASP A 104 0.10 37.14 -34.80
CA ASP A 104 -0.30 35.73 -34.69
C ASP A 104 0.74 34.91 -33.94
N CYS A 105 2.04 35.12 -34.22
CA CYS A 105 3.14 34.51 -33.49
C CYS A 105 3.14 34.90 -32.01
N ALA A 106 2.92 36.17 -31.68
CA ALA A 106 2.77 36.62 -30.30
C ALA A 106 1.54 35.97 -29.64
N SER A 107 0.41 35.87 -30.35
CA SER A 107 -0.79 35.21 -29.85
C SER A 107 -0.59 33.72 -29.61
N LEU A 108 0.19 33.04 -30.47
CA LEU A 108 0.56 31.63 -30.31
C LEU A 108 1.48 31.45 -29.11
N GLN A 109 2.48 32.32 -28.93
CA GLN A 109 3.35 32.29 -27.75
C GLN A 109 2.56 32.48 -26.45
N VAL A 110 1.59 33.39 -26.42
CA VAL A 110 0.71 33.57 -25.25
C VAL A 110 -0.14 32.32 -25.01
N ARG A 111 -0.69 31.69 -26.06
CA ARG A 111 -1.48 30.44 -25.91
C ARG A 111 -0.63 29.26 -25.46
N GLN A 112 0.64 29.23 -25.86
CA GLN A 112 1.62 28.21 -25.45
C GLN A 112 2.23 28.49 -24.08
N SER A 113 2.08 29.71 -23.56
CA SER A 113 2.61 30.05 -22.23
C SER A 113 1.87 29.24 -21.16
N TYR A 114 2.62 28.38 -20.48
CA TYR A 114 2.10 27.54 -19.42
C TYR A 114 2.26 28.21 -18.05
N SER A 115 1.15 28.37 -17.33
CA SER A 115 1.14 28.81 -15.93
C SER A 115 0.60 27.69 -15.06
N LYS A 116 1.39 27.26 -14.07
CA LYS A 116 0.97 26.23 -13.11
C LYS A 116 -0.16 26.76 -12.25
N THR A 117 -1.33 26.13 -12.34
CA THR A 117 -2.46 26.42 -11.45
C THR A 117 -2.28 25.73 -10.12
N SER A 118 -2.30 26.48 -9.02
CA SER A 118 -2.27 25.96 -7.65
C SER A 118 -3.45 25.02 -7.40
N LEU A 119 -3.17 23.78 -6.97
CA LEU A 119 -4.20 22.77 -6.72
C LEU A 119 -5.07 23.10 -5.50
N TYR A 120 -4.48 23.74 -4.49
CA TYR A 120 -5.20 24.05 -3.26
C TYR A 120 -4.74 25.35 -2.61
N ALA A 121 -5.35 26.47 -3.01
CA ALA A 121 -4.95 27.81 -2.58
C ALA A 121 -5.10 28.07 -1.06
N SER A 122 -5.98 27.34 -0.36
CA SER A 122 -6.23 27.57 1.07
C SER A 122 -5.18 26.96 2.00
N LEU A 123 -4.36 26.00 1.52
CA LEU A 123 -3.22 25.48 2.27
C LEU A 123 -1.95 25.50 1.41
N PRO A 124 -1.10 26.54 1.54
CA PRO A 124 0.06 26.72 0.66
C PRO A 124 1.08 25.58 0.79
N ASN A 125 1.31 25.07 2.02
CA ASN A 125 2.27 23.99 2.27
C ASN A 125 1.87 22.68 1.58
N VAL A 126 0.57 22.39 1.53
CA VAL A 126 0.05 21.19 0.86
C VAL A 126 0.13 21.38 -0.65
N SER A 127 -0.21 22.58 -1.14
CA SER A 127 -0.09 22.88 -2.57
C SER A 127 1.36 22.80 -3.05
N SER A 128 2.32 23.31 -2.28
CA SER A 128 3.75 23.24 -2.65
C SER A 128 4.25 21.80 -2.68
N ALA A 129 3.91 20.98 -1.68
CA ALA A 129 4.29 19.57 -1.67
C ALA A 129 3.68 18.78 -2.84
N LEU A 130 2.41 19.07 -3.20
CA LEU A 130 1.78 18.49 -4.37
C LEU A 130 2.42 18.96 -5.68
N ASP A 131 2.83 20.23 -5.75
CA ASP A 131 3.54 20.77 -6.91
C ASP A 131 4.92 20.12 -7.10
N ASP A 132 5.64 19.87 -6.01
CA ASP A 132 6.92 19.16 -6.03
C ASP A 132 6.71 17.71 -6.48
N LEU A 133 5.72 17.02 -5.95
CA LEU A 133 5.37 15.65 -6.34
C LEU A 133 5.01 15.57 -7.84
N LEU A 134 4.16 16.48 -8.32
CA LEU A 134 3.83 16.56 -9.74
C LEU A 134 5.07 16.86 -10.59
N GLY A 135 5.95 17.74 -10.11
CA GLY A 135 7.23 18.02 -10.76
C GLY A 135 8.08 16.76 -10.95
N LEU A 136 8.18 15.93 -9.91
CA LEU A 136 8.89 14.64 -9.98
C LEU A 136 8.22 13.67 -10.97
N ILE A 137 6.88 13.54 -10.91
CA ILE A 137 6.13 12.67 -11.83
C ILE A 137 6.34 13.11 -13.29
N MET A 138 6.24 14.41 -13.56
CA MET A 138 6.41 14.97 -14.90
C MET A 138 7.85 14.84 -15.40
N ARG A 139 8.85 14.96 -14.52
CA ARG A 139 10.26 14.76 -14.85
C ARG A 139 10.52 13.31 -15.24
N ASP A 140 10.08 12.37 -14.40
CA ASP A 140 10.50 10.97 -14.48
C ASP A 140 9.64 10.16 -15.47
N PHE A 141 8.34 10.47 -15.61
CA PHE A 141 7.41 9.70 -16.44
C PHE A 141 6.96 10.38 -17.74
N VAL A 142 7.29 11.65 -17.96
CA VAL A 142 6.94 12.38 -19.20
C VAL A 142 8.18 12.95 -19.88
N SER A 143 8.92 13.79 -19.17
CA SER A 143 10.07 14.53 -19.72
C SER A 143 11.22 13.60 -20.09
N SER A 144 11.40 12.51 -19.34
CA SER A 144 12.43 11.49 -19.56
C SER A 144 12.41 10.92 -20.99
N TRP A 145 11.25 10.58 -21.54
CA TRP A 145 11.13 10.06 -22.91
C TRP A 145 10.78 11.16 -23.93
N TYR A 146 9.98 12.17 -23.55
CA TYR A 146 9.54 13.19 -24.50
C TYR A 146 10.70 14.08 -24.99
N SER A 147 11.68 14.35 -24.14
CA SER A 147 12.89 15.11 -24.50
C SER A 147 13.67 14.50 -25.67
N HIS A 148 13.56 13.19 -25.89
CA HIS A 148 14.16 12.47 -27.01
C HIS A 148 13.36 12.63 -28.32
N ILE A 149 12.08 13.00 -28.24
CA ILE A 149 11.19 13.18 -29.40
C ILE A 149 11.17 14.64 -29.86
N SER A 150 11.02 15.58 -28.92
CA SER A 150 10.90 17.01 -29.23
C SER A 150 11.36 17.88 -28.07
N LYS A 151 11.95 19.05 -28.39
CA LYS A 151 12.34 20.07 -27.41
C LYS A 151 11.20 21.01 -27.04
N ASN A 152 10.03 20.89 -27.68
CA ASN A 152 8.91 21.80 -27.45
C ASN A 152 8.16 21.45 -26.14
N PRO A 153 8.11 22.33 -25.11
CA PRO A 153 7.46 22.05 -23.84
C PRO A 153 5.92 21.96 -23.90
N THR A 154 5.29 22.30 -25.04
CA THR A 154 3.81 22.37 -25.12
C THR A 154 3.13 21.05 -24.75
N PHE A 155 3.71 19.89 -25.11
CA PHE A 155 3.09 18.60 -24.78
C PHE A 155 3.21 18.26 -23.28
N PRO A 156 4.41 18.29 -22.66
CA PRO A 156 4.51 18.13 -21.20
C PRO A 156 3.62 19.10 -20.42
N ASP A 157 3.55 20.36 -20.86
CA ASP A 157 2.72 21.39 -20.21
C ASP A 157 1.22 21.05 -20.27
N GLU A 158 0.73 20.58 -21.43
CA GLU A 158 -0.67 20.13 -21.56
C GLU A 158 -0.97 18.87 -20.74
N VAL A 159 0.01 17.98 -20.58
CA VAL A 159 -0.13 16.81 -19.68
C VAL A 159 -0.20 17.26 -18.22
N ASP A 160 0.67 18.17 -17.76
CA ASP A 160 0.61 18.70 -16.39
C ASP A 160 -0.72 19.42 -16.14
N LYS A 161 -1.18 20.23 -17.09
CA LYS A 161 -2.48 20.90 -17.03
C LYS A 161 -3.64 19.92 -16.93
N ALA A 162 -3.62 18.85 -17.73
CA ALA A 162 -4.62 17.78 -17.69
C ALA A 162 -4.64 17.07 -16.33
N VAL A 163 -3.47 16.73 -15.78
CA VAL A 163 -3.34 16.09 -14.45
C VAL A 163 -3.86 17.01 -13.36
N ARG A 164 -3.53 18.31 -13.41
CA ARG A 164 -4.01 19.30 -12.43
C ARG A 164 -5.53 19.48 -12.47
N ILE A 165 -6.13 19.51 -13.66
CA ILE A 165 -7.58 19.54 -13.82
C ILE A 165 -8.20 18.26 -13.23
N ALA A 166 -7.63 17.09 -13.50
CA ALA A 166 -8.11 15.83 -12.96
C ALA A 166 -8.06 15.80 -11.42
N LEU A 167 -6.95 16.26 -10.83
CA LEU A 167 -6.78 16.36 -9.38
C LEU A 167 -7.74 17.38 -8.74
N GLY A 168 -7.95 18.52 -9.39
CA GLY A 168 -8.94 19.50 -8.95
C GLY A 168 -10.37 18.94 -8.94
N ASN A 169 -10.75 18.21 -10.00
CA ASN A 169 -12.05 17.56 -10.09
C ASN A 169 -12.19 16.41 -9.07
N LEU A 170 -11.13 15.62 -8.87
CA LEU A 170 -11.09 14.58 -7.86
C LEU A 170 -11.26 15.17 -6.46
N ARG A 171 -10.52 16.24 -6.14
CA ARG A 171 -10.62 16.95 -4.86
C ARG A 171 -12.04 17.45 -4.63
N ASN A 172 -12.64 18.13 -5.60
CA ASN A 172 -13.99 18.69 -5.44
C ASN A 172 -15.00 17.57 -5.15
N ARG A 173 -14.91 16.44 -5.87
CA ARG A 173 -15.73 15.25 -5.61
C ARG A 173 -15.47 14.66 -4.22
N LEU A 174 -14.22 14.56 -3.79
CA LEU A 174 -13.88 14.03 -2.46
C LEU A 174 -14.41 14.92 -1.33
N LEU A 175 -14.44 16.24 -1.52
CA LEU A 175 -14.99 17.19 -0.55
C LEU A 175 -16.52 17.12 -0.47
N GLU A 176 -17.20 16.67 -1.52
CA GLU A 176 -18.65 16.44 -1.51
C GLU A 176 -19.03 15.13 -0.80
N LEU A 177 -18.08 14.22 -0.61
CA LEU A 177 -18.32 12.92 0.02
C LEU A 177 -18.18 13.00 1.55
N ASP A 178 -19.11 12.39 2.26
CA ASP A 178 -18.94 12.15 3.70
C ASP A 178 -17.94 11.01 3.92
N LEU A 179 -16.68 11.38 4.12
CA LEU A 179 -15.60 10.43 4.39
C LEU A 179 -15.85 9.63 5.67
N ALA A 180 -16.49 10.21 6.70
CA ALA A 180 -16.77 9.51 7.95
C ALA A 180 -17.82 8.41 7.72
N GLU A 181 -18.88 8.70 6.96
CA GLU A 181 -19.87 7.70 6.56
C GLU A 181 -19.22 6.60 5.70
N ILE A 182 -18.40 6.94 4.70
CA ILE A 182 -17.75 5.95 3.84
C ILE A 182 -16.83 5.04 4.65
N VAL A 183 -16.04 5.60 5.56
CA VAL A 183 -15.11 4.82 6.39
C VAL A 183 -15.89 3.88 7.30
N THR A 184 -16.91 4.39 8.00
CA THR A 184 -17.65 3.60 9.01
C THR A 184 -18.60 2.58 8.38
N SER A 185 -19.31 2.93 7.31
CA SER A 185 -20.34 2.08 6.69
C SER A 185 -19.82 1.14 5.61
N ARG A 186 -18.67 1.45 4.99
CA ARG A 186 -18.11 0.64 3.89
C ARG A 186 -16.73 0.08 4.19
N LEU A 187 -15.75 0.94 4.50
CA LEU A 187 -14.37 0.52 4.65
C LEU A 187 -14.20 -0.43 5.85
N VAL A 188 -14.68 -0.04 7.03
CA VAL A 188 -14.56 -0.83 8.26
C VAL A 188 -15.23 -2.20 8.12
N PRO A 189 -16.47 -2.33 7.58
CA PRO A 189 -17.07 -3.64 7.32
C PRO A 189 -16.26 -4.49 6.33
N VAL A 190 -15.79 -3.92 5.21
CA VAL A 190 -14.98 -4.65 4.23
C VAL A 190 -13.69 -5.17 4.86
N MET A 191 -12.98 -4.33 5.63
CA MET A 191 -11.77 -4.73 6.35
C MET A 191 -12.07 -5.79 7.41
N THR A 192 -13.17 -5.66 8.15
CA THR A 192 -13.55 -6.60 9.20
C THR A 192 -13.87 -7.97 8.60
N ILE A 193 -14.59 -8.01 7.48
CA ILE A 193 -14.86 -9.26 6.74
C ILE A 193 -13.55 -9.84 6.21
N HIS A 194 -12.68 -9.01 5.62
CA HIS A 194 -11.37 -9.45 5.12
C HIS A 194 -10.52 -10.08 6.22
N PHE A 195 -10.40 -9.43 7.38
CA PHE A 195 -9.66 -9.96 8.52
C PHE A 195 -10.29 -11.23 9.08
N LYS A 196 -11.62 -11.30 9.15
CA LYS A 196 -12.32 -12.52 9.55
C LYS A 196 -12.02 -13.68 8.60
N ASP A 197 -12.15 -13.46 7.29
CA ASP A 197 -11.90 -14.48 6.27
C ASP A 197 -10.43 -14.93 6.28
N PHE A 198 -9.51 -14.00 6.53
CA PHE A 198 -8.08 -14.29 6.70
C PHE A 198 -7.82 -15.12 7.96
N CYS A 199 -8.34 -14.74 9.12
CA CYS A 199 -8.18 -15.51 10.36
C CYS A 199 -8.79 -16.92 10.24
N ASP A 200 -9.96 -17.05 9.59
CA ASP A 200 -10.59 -18.35 9.34
C ASP A 200 -9.70 -19.23 8.43
N ALA A 201 -9.08 -18.64 7.41
CA ALA A 201 -8.13 -19.32 6.53
C ALA A 201 -6.83 -19.72 7.27
N GLU A 202 -6.25 -18.81 8.04
CA GLU A 202 -5.05 -19.06 8.85
C GLU A 202 -5.29 -20.18 9.87
N HIS A 203 -6.41 -20.15 10.59
CA HIS A 203 -6.79 -21.19 11.54
C HIS A 203 -7.02 -22.55 10.87
N SER A 204 -7.48 -22.58 9.62
CA SER A 204 -7.66 -23.82 8.87
C SER A 204 -6.34 -24.50 8.50
N VAL A 205 -5.27 -23.72 8.31
CA VAL A 205 -3.93 -24.23 7.93
C VAL A 205 -3.06 -24.48 9.16
N ARG A 206 -2.96 -23.52 10.08
CA ARG A 206 -2.14 -23.63 11.29
C ARG A 206 -2.78 -24.48 12.39
N GLY A 207 -4.10 -24.61 12.42
CA GLY A 207 -4.82 -25.31 13.47
C GLY A 207 -4.84 -24.56 14.82
N LYS A 208 -5.62 -25.05 15.78
CA LYS A 208 -5.98 -24.30 17.02
C LYS A 208 -4.85 -24.13 18.05
N LYS A 209 -3.67 -24.74 17.86
CA LYS A 209 -2.58 -24.81 18.85
C LYS A 209 -1.20 -24.40 18.33
N LEU A 210 -1.08 -23.94 17.09
CA LEU A 210 0.23 -23.78 16.41
C LEU A 210 0.60 -22.33 16.11
N ASN A 211 0.14 -21.37 16.93
CA ASN A 211 0.38 -19.94 16.67
C ASN A 211 1.77 -19.43 17.07
N ARG A 212 2.71 -20.31 17.50
CA ARG A 212 3.98 -19.87 18.09
C ARG A 212 5.24 -20.62 17.64
N SER A 213 5.13 -21.62 16.77
CA SER A 213 6.28 -22.47 16.42
C SER A 213 6.43 -22.75 14.92
N VAL A 214 5.67 -22.08 14.05
CA VAL A 214 5.83 -22.21 12.61
C VAL A 214 6.49 -20.92 12.13
N THR A 215 7.67 -21.05 11.54
CA THR A 215 8.34 -19.99 10.78
C THR A 215 7.42 -19.54 9.64
N GLU A 216 7.40 -18.25 9.32
CA GLU A 216 6.48 -17.67 8.33
C GLU A 216 6.99 -17.98 6.91
N SER A 217 6.86 -19.22 6.45
CA SER A 217 7.33 -19.59 5.11
C SER A 217 6.41 -19.10 3.99
N GLU A 218 6.98 -18.81 2.81
CA GLU A 218 6.20 -18.47 1.61
C GLU A 218 5.18 -19.57 1.25
N GLU A 219 5.55 -20.83 1.46
CA GLU A 219 4.64 -21.98 1.28
C GLU A 219 3.43 -21.94 2.21
N LEU A 220 3.63 -21.47 3.45
CA LEU A 220 2.56 -21.29 4.43
C LEU A 220 1.62 -20.16 3.98
N ASP A 221 2.17 -19.05 3.50
CA ASP A 221 1.38 -17.92 2.99
C ASP A 221 0.56 -18.32 1.76
N LEU A 222 1.14 -19.08 0.83
CA LEU A 222 0.42 -19.66 -0.32
C LEU A 222 -0.68 -20.64 0.14
N ALA A 223 -0.41 -21.46 1.15
CA ALA A 223 -1.40 -22.38 1.70
C ALA A 223 -2.57 -21.61 2.36
N ILE A 224 -2.29 -20.56 3.12
CA ILE A 224 -3.32 -19.69 3.73
C ILE A 224 -4.13 -19.00 2.63
N ALA A 225 -3.47 -18.43 1.63
CA ALA A 225 -4.15 -17.77 0.51
C ALA A 225 -5.01 -18.75 -0.30
N SER A 226 -4.63 -20.03 -0.42
CA SER A 226 -5.45 -21.07 -1.06
C SER A 226 -6.76 -21.35 -0.29
N LYS A 227 -6.77 -21.14 1.03
CA LYS A 227 -7.94 -21.33 1.90
C LYS A 227 -8.77 -20.06 2.06
N TYR A 228 -8.21 -18.88 1.77
CA TYR A 228 -8.91 -17.61 1.83
C TYR A 228 -10.14 -17.63 0.90
N ARG A 229 -11.33 -17.45 1.49
CA ARG A 229 -12.63 -17.52 0.79
C ARG A 229 -12.76 -18.73 -0.14
N GLU A 230 -12.29 -19.89 0.32
CA GLU A 230 -12.33 -21.14 -0.46
C GLU A 230 -11.57 -21.04 -1.81
N GLY A 231 -10.50 -20.24 -1.85
CA GLY A 231 -9.69 -20.00 -3.05
C GLY A 231 -10.21 -18.88 -3.95
N LYS A 232 -11.26 -18.15 -3.55
CA LYS A 232 -11.79 -16.98 -4.29
C LYS A 232 -10.98 -15.73 -3.96
N LEU A 233 -9.83 -15.62 -4.59
CA LEU A 233 -8.97 -14.44 -4.48
C LEU A 233 -9.44 -13.28 -5.34
N HIS A 234 -8.91 -12.10 -5.05
CA HIS A 234 -9.12 -10.92 -5.87
C HIS A 234 -8.57 -11.14 -7.30
N PRO A 235 -9.18 -10.61 -8.37
CA PRO A 235 -8.70 -10.83 -9.75
C PRO A 235 -7.26 -10.39 -10.02
N ALA A 236 -6.71 -9.51 -9.19
CA ALA A 236 -5.32 -9.06 -9.25
C ALA A 236 -4.34 -9.92 -8.44
N ALA A 237 -4.84 -10.95 -7.74
CA ALA A 237 -4.05 -11.91 -6.97
C ALA A 237 -4.20 -13.30 -7.59
N SER A 238 -3.09 -14.02 -7.75
CA SER A 238 -3.08 -15.37 -8.30
C SER A 238 -2.07 -16.22 -7.55
N LEU A 239 -2.43 -17.47 -7.26
CA LEU A 239 -1.54 -18.48 -6.68
C LEU A 239 -0.78 -19.26 -7.75
N SER A 240 -1.15 -19.09 -9.03
CA SER A 240 -0.64 -19.89 -10.13
C SER A 240 0.65 -19.34 -10.73
N PHE A 241 0.94 -18.06 -10.51
CA PHE A 241 2.08 -17.37 -11.10
C PHE A 241 2.82 -16.57 -10.03
N PRO A 242 4.15 -16.70 -9.94
CA PRO A 242 4.95 -15.94 -8.98
C PRO A 242 4.96 -14.43 -9.30
N ASP A 243 4.94 -14.05 -10.59
CA ASP A 243 4.84 -12.64 -10.99
C ASP A 243 3.41 -12.25 -11.35
N THR A 244 2.76 -11.53 -10.44
CA THR A 244 1.39 -10.99 -10.63
C THR A 244 1.39 -9.54 -11.11
N LYS A 245 2.56 -8.92 -11.35
CA LYS A 245 2.72 -7.50 -11.68
C LYS A 245 1.89 -7.06 -12.88
N LEU A 246 1.95 -7.82 -13.98
CA LEU A 246 1.22 -7.48 -15.21
C LEU A 246 -0.31 -7.53 -15.01
N VAL A 247 -0.79 -8.51 -14.24
CA VAL A 247 -2.21 -8.68 -13.93
C VAL A 247 -2.70 -7.54 -13.02
N GLN A 248 -1.91 -7.18 -12.01
CA GLN A 248 -2.20 -6.06 -11.13
C GLN A 248 -2.24 -4.73 -11.91
N GLN A 249 -1.25 -4.48 -12.77
CA GLN A 249 -1.24 -3.30 -13.64
C GLN A 249 -2.45 -3.25 -14.58
N ASP A 250 -2.83 -4.38 -15.21
CA ASP A 250 -4.00 -4.43 -16.07
C ASP A 250 -5.31 -4.17 -15.29
N TYR A 251 -5.43 -4.69 -14.07
CA TYR A 251 -6.56 -4.39 -13.19
C TYR A 251 -6.65 -2.89 -12.88
N LEU A 252 -5.51 -2.25 -12.60
CA LEU A 252 -5.45 -0.81 -12.36
C LEU A 252 -5.79 -0.01 -13.62
N ARG A 253 -5.29 -0.40 -14.79
CA ARG A 253 -5.66 0.23 -16.08
C ARG A 253 -7.16 0.19 -16.31
N LYS A 254 -7.81 -0.96 -16.09
CA LYS A 254 -9.27 -1.12 -16.21
C LYS A 254 -10.03 -0.26 -15.21
N THR A 255 -9.52 -0.12 -13.99
CA THR A 255 -10.13 0.70 -12.95
C THR A 255 -10.00 2.19 -13.28
N VAL A 256 -8.80 2.65 -13.66
CA VAL A 256 -8.55 4.03 -14.10
C VAL A 256 -9.39 4.35 -15.35
N ALA A 257 -9.51 3.43 -16.31
CA ALA A 257 -10.34 3.64 -17.50
C ALA A 257 -11.82 3.90 -17.18
N ARG A 258 -12.36 3.33 -16.09
CA ARG A 258 -13.73 3.60 -15.63
C ARG A 258 -13.87 4.94 -14.92
N ILE A 259 -12.83 5.38 -14.21
CA ILE A 259 -12.83 6.61 -13.43
C ILE A 259 -12.53 7.83 -14.31
N LEU A 260 -11.68 7.67 -15.33
CA LEU A 260 -11.15 8.75 -16.16
C LEU A 260 -12.25 9.64 -16.81
N PRO A 261 -13.36 9.09 -17.35
CA PRO A 261 -14.44 9.90 -17.91
C PRO A 261 -15.14 10.82 -16.92
N SER A 262 -15.04 10.52 -15.62
CA SER A 262 -15.64 11.32 -14.55
C SER A 262 -14.71 12.42 -14.01
N LEU A 263 -13.42 12.34 -14.31
CA LEU A 263 -12.38 13.25 -13.82
C LEU A 263 -11.84 14.19 -14.89
N LEU A 264 -11.78 13.77 -16.16
CA LEU A 264 -11.25 14.58 -17.26
C LEU A 264 -12.34 15.24 -18.11
N PRO A 265 -12.09 16.46 -18.63
CA PRO A 265 -12.98 17.09 -19.59
C PRO A 265 -13.03 16.31 -20.91
N PRO A 266 -14.16 16.35 -21.64
CA PRO A 266 -14.37 15.58 -22.88
C PRO A 266 -13.36 15.93 -23.98
N ASN A 267 -12.84 17.15 -23.99
CA ASN A 267 -11.86 17.64 -24.95
C ASN A 267 -10.55 16.83 -24.89
N LEU A 268 -10.12 16.44 -23.68
CA LEU A 268 -8.90 15.66 -23.47
C LEU A 268 -9.13 14.17 -23.75
N LEU A 269 -10.34 13.68 -23.43
CA LEU A 269 -10.74 12.30 -23.73
C LEU A 269 -10.94 12.04 -25.22
N ALA A 270 -11.28 13.08 -26.01
CA ALA A 270 -11.39 12.98 -27.46
C ALA A 270 -10.07 12.58 -28.12
N SER A 271 -8.93 12.94 -27.52
CA SER A 271 -7.61 12.50 -27.98
C SER A 271 -7.27 11.12 -27.40
N ARG A 272 -7.30 10.10 -28.26
CA ARG A 272 -6.94 8.72 -27.90
C ARG A 272 -5.52 8.64 -27.31
N ALA A 273 -4.56 9.36 -27.90
CA ALA A 273 -3.17 9.34 -27.43
C ALA A 273 -3.04 9.89 -26.00
N VAL A 274 -3.65 11.04 -25.73
CA VAL A 274 -3.62 11.69 -24.41
C VAL A 274 -4.34 10.81 -23.37
N SER A 275 -5.50 10.26 -23.70
CA SER A 275 -6.25 9.36 -22.83
C SER A 275 -5.46 8.10 -22.45
N ILE A 276 -4.74 7.49 -23.40
CA ILE A 276 -3.88 6.34 -23.13
C ILE A 276 -2.71 6.72 -22.22
N ILE A 277 -2.00 7.82 -22.54
CA ILE A 277 -0.83 8.26 -21.76
C ILE A 277 -1.24 8.56 -20.31
N ILE A 278 -2.32 9.32 -20.10
CA ILE A 278 -2.81 9.63 -18.75
C ILE A 278 -3.19 8.34 -18.01
N ARG A 279 -3.86 7.39 -18.68
CA ARG A 279 -4.22 6.11 -18.05
C ARG A 279 -2.97 5.33 -17.63
N GLU A 280 -1.95 5.25 -18.47
CA GLU A 280 -0.70 4.53 -18.14
C GLU A 280 0.07 5.22 -17.01
N ILE A 281 0.17 6.55 -17.02
CA ILE A 281 0.82 7.29 -15.93
C ILE A 281 0.07 7.05 -14.61
N VAL A 282 -1.24 7.26 -14.59
CA VAL A 282 -2.02 7.10 -13.34
C VAL A 282 -2.00 5.64 -12.86
N ALA A 283 -2.23 4.67 -13.74
CA ALA A 283 -2.30 3.27 -13.34
C ALA A 283 -0.93 2.69 -12.95
N CYS A 284 0.09 2.90 -13.78
CA CYS A 284 1.37 2.18 -13.67
C CYS A 284 2.47 2.99 -12.99
N ALA A 285 2.50 4.30 -13.18
CA ALA A 285 3.54 5.15 -12.57
C ALA A 285 3.15 5.63 -11.16
N ILE A 286 1.86 5.81 -10.89
CA ILE A 286 1.37 6.35 -9.61
C ILE A 286 0.70 5.28 -8.76
N LEU A 287 -0.44 4.73 -9.19
CA LEU A 287 -1.24 3.84 -8.37
C LEU A 287 -0.54 2.50 -8.08
N PHE A 288 0.17 1.95 -9.06
CA PHE A 288 0.87 0.67 -8.88
C PHE A 288 1.95 0.76 -7.78
N PRO A 289 2.92 1.69 -7.81
CA PRO A 289 3.89 1.83 -6.73
C PRO A 289 3.27 2.16 -5.38
N VAL A 290 2.22 3.00 -5.35
CA VAL A 290 1.49 3.31 -4.10
C VAL A 290 0.86 2.04 -3.51
N LEU A 291 0.25 1.19 -4.34
CA LEU A 291 -0.34 -0.06 -3.87
C LEU A 291 0.70 -1.08 -3.44
N GLN A 292 1.87 -1.14 -4.10
CA GLN A 292 2.99 -1.97 -3.62
C GLN A 292 3.44 -1.48 -2.25
N LEU A 293 3.68 -0.18 -2.09
CA LEU A 293 4.06 0.40 -0.80
C LEU A 293 3.03 0.08 0.29
N LEU A 294 1.73 0.17 -0.01
CA LEU A 294 0.66 -0.16 0.95
C LEU A 294 0.49 -1.65 1.20
N ALA A 295 0.96 -2.52 0.31
CA ALA A 295 0.94 -3.96 0.49
C ALA A 295 2.10 -4.43 1.38
N GLU A 296 3.19 -3.67 1.45
CA GLU A 296 4.33 -3.97 2.32
C GLU A 296 3.94 -3.91 3.80
N PRO A 297 4.16 -5.00 4.58
CA PRO A 297 3.86 -5.03 6.02
C PRO A 297 4.61 -3.96 6.81
N ASP A 298 5.87 -3.71 6.44
CA ASP A 298 6.73 -2.74 7.11
C ASP A 298 6.17 -1.32 7.01
N THR A 299 5.56 -0.94 5.88
CA THR A 299 4.88 0.36 5.74
C THR A 299 3.84 0.57 6.84
N TRP A 300 3.03 -0.44 7.14
CA TRP A 300 2.03 -0.35 8.21
C TRP A 300 2.66 -0.33 9.60
N ASN A 301 3.73 -1.11 9.82
CA ASN A 301 4.47 -1.10 11.07
C ASN A 301 5.08 0.28 11.34
N GLN A 302 5.74 0.89 10.35
CA GLN A 302 6.30 2.24 10.45
C GLN A 302 5.21 3.29 10.67
N ILE A 303 4.08 3.20 9.95
CA ILE A 303 2.94 4.09 10.18
C ILE A 303 2.47 3.98 11.64
N MET A 304 2.25 2.75 12.12
CA MET A 304 1.81 2.50 13.49
C MET A 304 2.82 2.98 14.52
N GLU A 305 4.12 2.81 14.28
CA GLU A 305 5.17 3.28 15.17
C GLU A 305 5.22 4.81 15.22
N ASN A 306 5.16 5.48 14.07
CA ASN A 306 5.20 6.94 13.99
C ASN A 306 3.99 7.60 14.69
N TYR A 307 2.79 7.05 14.48
CA TYR A 307 1.59 7.50 15.20
C TYR A 307 1.62 7.10 16.68
N GLY A 308 2.10 5.89 17.00
CA GLY A 308 2.22 5.39 18.36
C GLY A 308 3.21 6.20 19.19
N ARG A 309 4.37 6.55 18.62
CA ARG A 309 5.43 7.31 19.28
C ARG A 309 4.95 8.71 19.65
N SER A 310 4.30 9.43 18.74
CA SER A 310 3.74 10.76 19.02
C SER A 310 2.65 10.71 20.11
N MET A 311 1.72 9.76 20.02
CA MET A 311 0.67 9.57 21.05
C MET A 311 1.23 9.18 22.43
N LEU A 312 2.25 8.32 22.47
CA LEU A 312 2.92 7.92 23.71
C LEU A 312 3.71 9.07 24.33
N GLN A 313 4.40 9.85 23.50
CA GLN A 313 5.11 11.06 23.92
C GLN A 313 4.11 12.07 24.52
N ASP A 314 3.02 12.39 23.82
CA ASP A 314 1.97 13.29 24.28
C ASP A 314 1.36 12.84 25.61
N ARG A 315 1.08 11.54 25.75
CA ARG A 315 0.55 11.02 27.02
C ARG A 315 1.58 11.12 28.15
N SER A 316 2.86 10.90 27.85
CA SER A 316 3.93 10.99 28.85
C SER A 316 4.19 12.44 29.29
N THR A 317 4.12 13.40 28.37
CA THR A 317 4.28 14.83 28.67
C THR A 317 3.09 15.31 29.50
N VAL A 318 1.85 14.95 29.15
CA VAL A 318 0.66 15.25 29.96
C VAL A 318 0.76 14.68 31.37
N ARG A 319 1.22 13.43 31.54
CA ARG A 319 1.45 12.85 32.87
C ARG A 319 2.51 13.60 33.67
N LYS A 320 3.62 13.98 33.04
CA LYS A 320 4.69 14.76 33.69
C LYS A 320 4.19 16.14 34.11
N LEU A 321 3.44 16.82 33.23
CA LEU A 321 2.84 18.12 33.52
C LEU A 321 1.83 18.02 34.67
N ARG A 322 0.97 16.99 34.68
CA ARG A 322 0.03 16.74 35.77
C ARG A 322 0.75 16.44 37.09
N ALA A 323 1.80 15.62 37.06
CA ALA A 323 2.59 15.31 38.24
C ALA A 323 3.33 16.55 38.79
N ALA A 324 3.89 17.39 37.93
CA ALA A 324 4.50 18.65 38.31
C ALA A 324 3.45 19.62 38.88
N LEU A 325 2.29 19.72 38.24
CA LEU A 325 1.19 20.56 38.72
C LEU A 325 0.66 20.07 40.07
N ASP A 326 0.50 18.76 40.27
CA ASP A 326 0.07 18.16 41.53
C ASP A 326 1.13 18.36 42.64
N GLN A 327 2.43 18.31 42.32
CA GLN A 327 3.51 18.67 43.26
C GLN A 327 3.47 20.14 43.69
N HIS A 328 3.08 21.03 42.79
CA HIS A 328 2.99 22.47 43.06
C HIS A 328 1.63 22.91 43.65
N ALA A 329 0.56 22.14 43.44
CA ALA A 329 -0.80 22.48 43.86
C ALA A 329 -1.31 21.73 45.10
N SER A 330 -0.71 20.59 45.47
CA SER A 330 -1.13 19.87 46.68
C SER A 330 -0.30 20.28 47.91
N PRO A 331 -0.92 20.68 49.04
CA PRO A 331 -0.20 20.92 50.28
C PRO A 331 0.39 19.58 50.75
N ALA A 332 1.71 19.54 50.91
CA ALA A 332 2.47 18.33 51.24
C ALA A 332 1.74 17.44 52.27
N PRO A 333 1.64 16.12 52.02
CA PRO A 333 1.02 15.20 52.98
C PRO A 333 1.83 15.27 54.27
N LYS A 334 1.18 15.73 55.35
CA LYS A 334 1.79 15.75 56.69
C LYS A 334 2.33 14.34 56.98
N PRO A 335 3.63 14.18 57.30
CA PRO A 335 4.17 12.86 57.64
C PRO A 335 3.33 12.32 58.80
N GLY A 336 2.70 11.17 58.58
CA GLY A 336 1.92 10.50 59.60
C GLY A 336 2.77 10.35 60.85
N LYS A 337 2.33 10.90 61.98
CA LYS A 337 3.01 10.79 63.27
C LYS A 337 3.31 9.31 63.51
N ALA A 338 4.59 8.93 63.49
CA ALA A 338 5.04 7.63 63.94
C ALA A 338 4.43 7.41 65.34
N ALA A 339 3.66 6.34 65.51
CA ALA A 339 2.96 6.07 66.75
C ALA A 339 4.00 5.87 67.87
N ILE A 340 4.14 6.88 68.74
CA ILE A 340 5.01 6.82 69.91
C ILE A 340 4.47 5.73 70.83
N ILE A 341 5.23 4.65 71.01
CA ILE A 341 4.85 3.54 71.89
C ILE A 341 5.16 3.94 73.34
N PRO A 342 4.19 3.87 74.27
CA PRO A 342 4.41 4.23 75.68
C PRO A 342 5.41 3.26 76.34
N ARG A 343 6.43 3.78 77.03
CA ARG A 343 7.36 2.96 77.85
C ARG A 343 6.75 2.69 79.24
N LEU A 344 6.98 1.49 79.78
CA LEU A 344 6.49 1.08 81.10
C LEU A 344 7.52 1.42 82.20
N VAL A 345 7.06 2.03 83.30
CA VAL A 345 7.89 2.42 84.47
C VAL A 345 7.43 1.65 85.72
N PRO A 346 8.31 1.36 86.70
CA PRO A 346 7.91 0.77 87.99
C PRO A 346 6.81 1.61 88.67
N GLY A 347 5.77 0.95 89.22
CA GLY A 347 4.59 1.61 89.80
C GLY A 347 3.45 2.01 88.83
N ASP A 348 3.53 1.70 87.52
CA ASP A 348 2.48 2.09 86.56
C ASP A 348 1.12 1.40 86.77
N SER A 349 0.02 2.13 86.49
CA SER A 349 -1.35 1.63 86.61
C SER A 349 -1.71 0.60 85.52
N GLU A 350 -2.64 -0.31 85.84
CA GLU A 350 -3.12 -1.36 84.93
C GLU A 350 -3.61 -0.81 83.57
N ARG A 351 -4.23 0.37 83.57
CA ARG A 351 -4.69 1.06 82.34
C ARG A 351 -3.56 1.44 81.40
N LYS A 352 -2.36 1.78 81.90
CA LYS A 352 -1.19 2.07 81.05
C LYS A 352 -0.60 0.79 80.48
N PHE A 353 -0.61 -0.29 81.26
CA PHE A 353 -0.24 -1.62 80.77
C PHE A 353 -1.17 -2.10 79.65
N GLU A 354 -2.49 -1.93 79.77
CA GLU A 354 -3.43 -2.23 78.68
C GLU A 354 -3.17 -1.41 77.41
N LYS A 355 -2.86 -0.11 77.56
CA LYS A 355 -2.48 0.75 76.41
C LYS A 355 -1.21 0.26 75.73
N PHE A 356 -0.22 -0.18 76.50
CA PHE A 356 1.02 -0.77 76.00
C PHE A 356 0.76 -2.08 75.24
N ILE A 357 -0.06 -2.98 75.77
CA ILE A 357 -0.45 -4.23 75.10
C ILE A 357 -1.24 -3.94 73.81
N ARG A 358 -2.13 -2.95 73.83
CA ARG A 358 -2.86 -2.51 72.64
C ARG A 358 -1.95 -1.89 71.58
N ALA A 359 -0.87 -1.21 72.00
CA ALA A 359 0.15 -0.71 71.09
C ALA A 359 0.94 -1.86 70.44
N ILE A 360 1.36 -2.87 71.21
CA ILE A 360 2.03 -4.08 70.69
C ILE A 360 1.17 -4.78 69.62
N ARG A 361 -0.15 -4.92 69.86
CA ARG A 361 -1.07 -5.55 68.90
C ARG A 361 -1.18 -4.77 67.57
N LYS A 362 -1.00 -3.45 67.61
CA LYS A 362 -1.09 -2.55 66.45
C LYS A 362 0.20 -2.47 65.63
N VAL A 363 1.31 -3.01 66.11
CA VAL A 363 2.56 -3.06 65.33
C VAL A 363 2.39 -4.03 64.16
N SER A 364 2.48 -3.51 62.94
CA SER A 364 2.36 -4.26 61.69
C SER A 364 3.70 -4.48 60.98
N ASN A 365 4.72 -3.69 61.32
CA ASN A 365 6.04 -3.76 60.71
C ASN A 365 6.95 -4.73 61.46
N LEU A 366 7.57 -5.66 60.73
CA LEU A 366 8.46 -6.69 61.28
C LEU A 366 9.71 -6.07 61.92
N SER A 367 10.26 -5.00 61.33
CA SER A 367 11.45 -4.33 61.84
C SER A 367 11.18 -3.62 63.17
N ASP A 368 10.07 -2.91 63.28
CA ASP A 368 9.62 -2.27 64.52
C ASP A 368 9.32 -3.29 65.62
N ALA A 369 8.68 -4.41 65.28
CA ALA A 369 8.40 -5.50 66.23
C ALA A 369 9.68 -6.14 66.78
N ARG A 370 10.69 -6.38 65.92
CA ARG A 370 12.01 -6.90 66.35
C ARG A 370 12.76 -5.92 67.24
N ARG A 371 12.72 -4.62 66.92
CA ARG A 371 13.34 -3.57 67.73
C ARG A 371 12.73 -3.49 69.14
N LEU A 372 11.41 -3.45 69.24
CA LEU A 372 10.70 -3.37 70.52
C LEU A 372 10.95 -4.60 71.40
N ARG A 373 10.98 -5.79 70.79
CA ARG A 373 11.30 -7.05 71.48
C ARG A 373 12.70 -6.98 72.11
N SER A 374 13.69 -6.47 71.39
CA SER A 374 15.06 -6.30 71.89
C SER A 374 15.12 -5.25 73.01
N GLU A 375 14.41 -4.12 72.88
CA GLU A 375 14.33 -3.09 73.93
C GLU A 375 13.71 -3.66 75.22
N ILE A 376 12.58 -4.35 75.15
CA ILE A 376 11.89 -4.91 76.33
C ILE A 376 12.65 -6.10 76.93
N ALA A 377 13.29 -6.95 76.10
CA ALA A 377 14.13 -8.03 76.61
C ALA A 377 15.36 -7.51 77.34
N SER A 378 15.96 -6.39 76.87
CA SER A 378 17.08 -5.75 77.54
C SER A 378 16.68 -5.14 78.89
N LEU A 379 15.51 -4.47 78.94
CA LEU A 379 14.95 -3.90 80.17
C LEU A 379 14.63 -5.00 81.18
N TYR A 380 13.93 -6.06 80.76
CA TYR A 380 13.62 -7.18 81.63
C TYR A 380 14.87 -7.83 82.24
N LYS A 381 15.92 -8.05 81.44
CA LYS A 381 17.17 -8.67 81.92
C LYS A 381 17.93 -7.78 82.91
N ARG A 382 17.93 -6.47 82.69
CA ARG A 382 18.57 -5.50 83.60
C ARG A 382 17.78 -5.40 84.90
N ASP A 383 16.48 -5.28 84.79
CA ASP A 383 15.58 -5.01 85.90
C ASP A 383 15.32 -6.27 86.75
N SER A 384 15.43 -7.48 86.18
CA SER A 384 15.41 -8.74 86.94
C SER A 384 16.65 -8.97 87.81
N SER A 385 17.75 -8.26 87.55
CA SER A 385 18.99 -8.38 88.31
C SER A 385 19.08 -7.47 89.54
N GLN A 386 18.10 -6.56 89.71
CA GLN A 386 18.00 -5.71 90.90
C GLN A 386 17.12 -6.38 91.98
N GLU A 387 17.68 -6.56 93.17
CA GLU A 387 17.09 -7.30 94.30
C GLU A 387 15.83 -6.66 94.92
N ASN A 388 15.46 -5.43 94.54
CA ASN A 388 14.43 -4.63 95.23
C ASN A 388 13.40 -3.99 94.26
N GLN A 389 12.95 -4.74 93.25
CA GLN A 389 11.96 -4.26 92.28
C GLN A 389 10.58 -4.92 92.40
N ASP A 390 9.55 -4.18 91.98
CA ASP A 390 8.15 -4.63 91.94
C ASP A 390 7.98 -5.91 91.11
N GLN A 391 7.66 -7.03 91.76
CA GLN A 391 7.41 -8.31 91.08
C GLN A 391 6.29 -8.22 90.04
N VAL A 392 5.30 -7.35 90.26
CA VAL A 392 4.19 -7.11 89.31
C VAL A 392 4.67 -6.45 88.03
N TYR A 393 5.62 -5.51 88.12
CA TYR A 393 6.23 -4.85 86.97
C TYR A 393 7.03 -5.84 86.12
N LEU A 394 7.84 -6.69 86.75
CA LEU A 394 8.61 -7.73 86.07
C LEU A 394 7.71 -8.74 85.36
N ARG A 395 6.59 -9.17 85.98
CA ARG A 395 5.60 -10.04 85.33
C ARG A 395 4.94 -9.37 84.11
N ARG A 396 4.68 -8.06 84.17
CA ARG A 396 4.11 -7.29 83.05
C ARG A 396 5.10 -7.14 81.89
N LEU A 397 6.38 -6.92 82.18
CA LEU A 397 7.43 -6.89 81.15
C LEU A 397 7.64 -8.26 80.49
N ASP A 398 7.64 -9.35 81.26
CA ASP A 398 7.73 -10.71 80.72
C ASP A 398 6.53 -11.02 79.80
N MET A 399 5.32 -10.63 80.19
CA MET A 399 4.13 -10.76 79.36
C MET A 399 4.25 -9.95 78.05
N GLY A 400 4.76 -8.71 78.12
CA GLY A 400 5.01 -7.87 76.94
C GLY A 400 6.03 -8.48 75.98
N LYS A 401 7.10 -9.06 76.53
CA LYS A 401 8.13 -9.79 75.77
C LYS A 401 7.54 -10.99 75.03
N ARG A 402 6.78 -11.85 75.73
CA ARG A 402 6.14 -13.05 75.13
C ARG A 402 5.18 -12.69 74.00
N LEU A 403 4.38 -11.63 74.17
CA LEU A 403 3.46 -11.17 73.12
C LEU A 403 4.19 -10.62 71.89
N LEU A 404 5.35 -9.96 72.08
CA LEU A 404 6.20 -9.52 70.97
C LEU A 404 6.92 -10.69 70.29
N ASP A 405 7.38 -11.69 71.04
CA ASP A 405 7.96 -12.92 70.46
C ASP A 405 6.91 -13.63 69.58
N GLN A 406 5.67 -13.78 70.07
CA GLN A 406 4.55 -14.33 69.30
C GLN A 406 4.22 -13.46 68.07
N LYS A 407 4.22 -12.13 68.20
CA LYS A 407 3.94 -11.22 67.09
C LYS A 407 5.03 -11.22 66.03
N VAL A 408 6.30 -11.29 66.42
CA VAL A 408 7.44 -11.42 65.50
C VAL A 408 7.38 -12.75 64.76
N GLN A 409 7.01 -13.85 65.43
CA GLN A 409 6.76 -15.13 64.77
C GLN A 409 5.59 -15.05 63.77
N LEU A 410 4.47 -14.44 64.16
CA LEU A 410 3.33 -14.24 63.26
C LEU A 410 3.66 -13.36 62.04
N LEU A 411 4.43 -12.28 62.23
CA LEU A 411 4.85 -11.39 61.15
C LEU A 411 6.00 -11.99 60.31
N ALA A 412 6.78 -12.92 60.86
CA ALA A 412 7.81 -13.66 60.13
C ALA A 412 7.22 -14.81 59.31
N VAL A 413 6.25 -15.55 59.85
CA VAL A 413 5.52 -16.63 59.16
C VAL A 413 4.53 -16.07 58.14
N GLY A 414 3.95 -14.90 58.41
CA GLY A 414 3.11 -14.15 57.47
C GLY A 414 3.85 -13.58 56.25
N GLY A 415 5.16 -13.81 56.13
CA GLY A 415 5.96 -13.48 54.95
C GLY A 415 5.72 -14.41 53.76
N ASP A 416 5.21 -15.63 53.97
CA ASP A 416 5.15 -16.66 52.91
C ASP A 416 3.74 -17.20 52.58
N HIS A 417 2.68 -16.73 53.24
CA HIS A 417 1.30 -17.17 52.94
C HIS A 417 0.30 -16.01 52.80
N LYS A 418 0.36 -15.33 51.65
CA LYS A 418 -0.80 -14.76 50.94
C LYS A 418 -0.64 -14.93 49.42
N ALA A 419 -0.94 -16.13 48.94
CA ALA A 419 -1.72 -16.31 47.71
C ALA A 419 -3.18 -16.53 48.18
N ALA A 420 -4.25 -15.90 47.68
CA ALA A 420 -4.48 -15.37 46.35
C ALA A 420 -5.48 -14.20 46.36
N ALA A 421 -5.12 -13.14 45.64
CA ALA A 421 -5.93 -12.57 44.56
C ALA A 421 -4.90 -12.09 43.52
N PRO A 422 -5.15 -12.18 42.20
CA PRO A 422 -4.16 -11.83 41.19
C PRO A 422 -4.03 -10.30 41.13
N ALA A 423 -3.28 -9.74 42.07
CA ALA A 423 -2.68 -8.42 41.91
C ALA A 423 -1.46 -8.63 41.02
N THR A 424 -1.69 -8.33 39.74
CA THR A 424 -0.71 -7.94 38.75
C THR A 424 0.57 -7.47 39.42
N SER A 425 1.68 -8.17 39.18
CA SER A 425 2.99 -7.61 39.47
C SER A 425 3.03 -6.25 38.78
N MET A 426 3.05 -5.18 39.55
CA MET A 426 3.80 -3.99 39.15
C MET A 426 5.27 -4.42 39.12
N ASN A 427 5.61 -5.22 38.10
CA ASN A 427 6.75 -4.86 37.30
C ASN A 427 6.46 -3.41 36.93
N THR A 428 7.26 -2.49 37.43
CA THR A 428 7.54 -1.28 36.68
C THR A 428 7.64 -1.73 35.22
N PRO A 429 6.78 -1.27 34.31
CA PRO A 429 7.08 -1.45 32.91
C PRO A 429 8.28 -0.56 32.68
N ALA A 430 9.49 -1.08 32.95
CA ALA A 430 10.55 -0.88 31.99
C ALA A 430 9.88 -1.18 30.65
N PRO A 431 9.86 -0.22 29.71
CA PRO A 431 9.23 -0.47 28.44
C PRO A 431 9.79 -1.80 27.96
N ARG A 432 8.90 -2.74 27.64
CA ARG A 432 9.30 -3.90 26.84
C ARG A 432 9.60 -3.35 25.45
N THR A 433 10.63 -2.50 25.34
CA THR A 433 11.40 -2.41 24.13
C THR A 433 11.90 -3.84 23.97
N SER A 434 11.54 -4.49 22.87
CA SER A 434 12.16 -5.77 22.54
C SER A 434 13.67 -5.57 22.68
N LYS A 435 14.39 -6.51 23.30
CA LYS A 435 15.87 -6.40 23.38
C LYS A 435 16.48 -6.18 21.98
N LEU A 436 15.75 -6.64 20.96
CA LEU A 436 16.02 -6.51 19.53
C LEU A 436 15.79 -5.10 18.94
N GLU A 437 15.01 -4.22 19.59
CA GLU A 437 14.72 -2.86 19.08
C GLU A 437 15.97 -1.98 19.05
N ASN A 438 16.92 -2.23 19.96
CA ASN A 438 18.20 -1.52 20.04
C ASN A 438 19.41 -2.48 19.93
N ALA A 439 19.20 -3.72 19.47
CA ALA A 439 20.28 -4.69 19.32
C ALA A 439 21.16 -4.33 18.12
N THR A 440 22.47 -4.53 18.24
CA THR A 440 23.36 -4.40 17.09
C THR A 440 23.16 -5.59 16.14
N LEU A 441 23.57 -5.45 14.88
CA LEU A 441 23.50 -6.55 13.90
C LEU A 441 24.25 -7.79 14.40
N VAL A 442 25.37 -7.61 15.11
CA VAL A 442 26.15 -8.71 15.68
C VAL A 442 25.37 -9.42 16.78
N ASP A 443 24.70 -8.67 17.66
CA ASP A 443 23.85 -9.25 18.71
C ASP A 443 22.66 -10.02 18.11
N LEU A 444 22.09 -9.51 17.02
CA LEU A 444 20.98 -10.14 16.29
C LEU A 444 21.42 -11.46 15.63
N LEU A 445 22.60 -11.48 15.02
CA LEU A 445 23.12 -12.66 14.32
C LEU A 445 23.58 -13.77 15.29
N ARG A 446 23.96 -13.41 16.52
CA ARG A 446 24.32 -14.37 17.58
C ARG A 446 23.13 -14.92 18.35
N ASP A 447 21.99 -14.22 18.36
CA ASP A 447 20.75 -14.74 18.92
C ASP A 447 20.15 -15.78 17.96
N LEU A 448 20.05 -17.04 18.42
CA LEU A 448 19.45 -18.15 17.66
C LEU A 448 18.05 -17.83 17.11
N SER A 449 17.27 -17.06 17.88
CA SER A 449 15.92 -16.66 17.47
C SER A 449 15.93 -15.47 16.50
N GLY A 450 16.76 -14.47 16.77
CA GLY A 450 16.96 -13.30 15.89
C GLY A 450 17.51 -13.69 14.51
N LEU A 451 18.49 -14.59 14.49
CA LEU A 451 19.12 -15.11 13.28
C LEU A 451 18.11 -15.82 12.39
N SER A 452 17.20 -16.64 12.94
CA SER A 452 16.18 -17.32 12.12
C SER A 452 15.26 -16.34 11.39
N TYR A 453 14.80 -15.28 12.07
CA TYR A 453 13.97 -14.24 11.44
C TYR A 453 14.78 -13.39 10.44
N PHE A 454 16.03 -13.10 10.76
CA PHE A 454 16.91 -12.32 9.89
C PHE A 454 17.32 -13.07 8.62
N MET A 455 17.60 -14.38 8.72
CA MET A 455 17.85 -15.23 7.55
C MET A 455 16.63 -15.27 6.63
N GLU A 456 15.43 -15.42 7.20
CA GLU A 456 14.19 -15.40 6.43
C GLU A 456 13.97 -14.05 5.73
N PHE A 457 14.18 -12.94 6.44
CA PHE A 457 14.12 -11.60 5.86
C PHE A 457 15.12 -11.43 4.71
N MET A 458 16.36 -11.84 4.90
CA MET A 458 17.41 -11.73 3.88
C MET A 458 17.17 -12.66 2.69
N ASP A 459 16.52 -13.79 2.90
CA ASP A 459 16.09 -14.71 1.84
C ASP A 459 14.96 -14.10 0.97
N ARG A 460 13.97 -13.47 1.60
CA ARG A 460 12.91 -12.71 0.89
C ARG A 460 13.47 -11.58 0.03
N HIS A 461 14.58 -10.97 0.45
CA HIS A 461 15.28 -9.94 -0.34
C HIS A 461 16.30 -10.51 -1.33
N HIS A 462 16.44 -11.84 -1.44
CA HIS A 462 17.42 -12.52 -2.28
C HIS A 462 18.88 -12.21 -1.92
N VAL A 463 19.15 -11.88 -0.66
CA VAL A 463 20.47 -11.52 -0.12
C VAL A 463 20.92 -12.49 0.98
N LEU A 464 20.26 -13.65 1.13
CA LEU A 464 20.66 -14.73 2.04
C LEU A 464 22.15 -15.14 1.93
N PRO A 465 22.77 -15.19 0.73
CA PRO A 465 24.18 -15.55 0.62
C PRO A 465 25.12 -14.68 1.47
N LEU A 466 24.79 -13.41 1.71
CA LEU A 466 25.62 -12.54 2.57
C LEU A 466 25.59 -12.96 4.04
N VAL A 467 24.42 -13.38 4.53
CA VAL A 467 24.28 -13.86 5.91
C VAL A 467 24.97 -15.20 6.08
N GLN A 468 24.82 -16.09 5.09
CA GLN A 468 25.52 -17.38 5.09
C GLN A 468 27.03 -17.19 5.04
N PHE A 469 27.53 -16.26 4.22
CA PHE A 469 28.93 -15.87 4.20
C PHE A 469 29.40 -15.39 5.59
N TRP A 470 28.65 -14.48 6.22
CA TRP A 470 28.99 -13.98 7.56
C TRP A 470 29.03 -15.10 8.60
N LEU A 471 28.03 -15.99 8.62
CA LEU A 471 27.98 -17.12 9.58
C LEU A 471 29.14 -18.09 9.39
N VAL A 472 29.50 -18.35 8.14
CA VAL A 472 30.62 -19.24 7.83
C VAL A 472 31.93 -18.60 8.29
N VAL A 473 32.15 -17.31 8.00
CA VAL A 473 33.34 -16.56 8.46
C VAL A 473 33.40 -16.43 9.99
N ASP A 474 32.27 -16.16 10.66
CA ASP A 474 32.18 -16.12 12.12
C ASP A 474 32.43 -17.51 12.75
N GLY A 475 32.14 -18.59 12.02
CA GLY A 475 32.50 -19.96 12.41
C GLY A 475 34.01 -20.24 12.43
N PHE A 476 34.82 -19.49 11.67
CA PHE A 476 36.28 -19.55 11.73
C PHE A 476 36.88 -18.65 12.82
N ARG A 477 36.11 -17.71 13.36
CA ARG A 477 36.58 -16.88 14.48
C ARG A 477 36.66 -17.73 15.73
N ASN A 478 37.81 -17.65 16.40
CA ASN A 478 38.02 -18.36 17.64
C ASN A 478 37.17 -17.69 18.75
N PRO A 479 36.25 -18.41 19.41
CA PRO A 479 35.32 -17.81 20.39
C PRO A 479 36.00 -17.15 21.61
N LEU A 480 37.32 -17.35 21.78
CA LEU A 480 38.14 -16.79 22.85
C LEU A 480 38.82 -15.46 22.49
N GLU A 481 38.83 -15.04 21.22
CA GLU A 481 39.48 -13.78 20.81
C GLU A 481 38.77 -12.52 21.37
N GLU A 482 37.49 -12.62 21.75
CA GLU A 482 36.74 -11.49 22.29
C GLU A 482 36.90 -11.27 23.81
N GLU A 483 37.29 -12.30 24.57
CA GLU A 483 37.64 -12.13 25.99
C GLU A 483 39.03 -11.50 26.16
N GLU A 484 39.94 -11.75 25.22
CA GLU A 484 41.32 -11.22 25.22
C GLU A 484 41.44 -9.78 24.68
N ALA A 485 40.39 -9.22 24.06
CA ALA A 485 40.42 -7.84 23.56
C ALA A 485 40.55 -6.77 24.67
N ASN A 486 40.47 -7.16 25.95
CA ASN A 486 40.64 -6.26 27.09
C ASN A 486 42.01 -6.39 27.79
N ASP A 487 42.84 -7.37 27.40
CA ASP A 487 44.20 -7.56 27.89
C ASP A 487 45.18 -7.53 26.69
N GLU A 488 46.07 -6.52 26.64
CA GLU A 488 47.02 -6.26 25.55
C GLU A 488 48.13 -7.32 25.37
N GLN A 489 47.81 -8.61 25.36
CA GLN A 489 48.77 -9.71 25.19
C GLN A 489 48.27 -10.69 24.13
N MET A 490 48.58 -10.37 22.87
CA MET A 490 48.42 -11.26 21.73
C MET A 490 49.18 -12.58 21.97
N PRO A 491 48.51 -13.76 21.99
CA PRO A 491 49.21 -15.03 22.11
C PRO A 491 50.10 -15.23 20.87
N SER A 492 51.41 -15.36 21.10
CA SER A 492 52.46 -15.35 20.07
C SER A 492 52.52 -16.60 19.17
N GLN A 493 51.51 -17.48 19.20
CA GLN A 493 51.36 -18.58 18.25
C GLN A 493 49.87 -18.81 17.98
N LEU A 494 49.39 -18.31 16.84
CA LEU A 494 48.11 -18.72 16.27
C LEU A 494 48.16 -20.23 15.98
N PRO A 495 47.08 -20.99 16.24
CA PRO A 495 46.99 -22.38 15.81
C PRO A 495 47.24 -22.47 14.31
N MET A 496 48.12 -23.38 13.89
CA MET A 496 48.36 -23.64 12.47
C MET A 496 47.06 -24.14 11.83
N TRP A 497 46.60 -23.46 10.78
CA TRP A 497 45.34 -23.79 10.10
C TRP A 497 45.39 -25.22 9.59
N SER A 498 44.33 -25.98 9.85
CA SER A 498 44.23 -27.37 9.43
C SER A 498 43.96 -27.45 7.93
N ASP A 499 44.30 -28.58 7.30
CA ASP A 499 43.99 -28.82 5.88
C ASP A 499 42.48 -28.81 5.61
N SER A 500 41.64 -29.09 6.62
CA SER A 500 40.19 -28.90 6.58
C SER A 500 39.80 -27.42 6.49
N ASP A 501 40.41 -26.54 7.30
CA ASP A 501 40.09 -25.12 7.31
C ASP A 501 40.43 -24.48 5.94
N ARG A 502 41.54 -24.91 5.33
CA ARG A 502 41.96 -24.49 3.99
C ARG A 502 40.99 -24.95 2.89
N LEU A 503 40.46 -26.17 3.00
CA LEU A 503 39.45 -26.68 2.07
C LEU A 503 38.12 -25.94 2.20
N ASP A 504 37.72 -25.60 3.42
CA ASP A 504 36.48 -24.86 3.67
C ASP A 504 36.61 -23.40 3.19
N LEU A 505 37.79 -22.78 3.31
CA LEU A 505 38.06 -21.45 2.73
C LEU A 505 38.06 -21.43 1.21
N ALA A 506 38.63 -22.45 0.56
CA ALA A 506 38.55 -22.60 -0.89
C ALA A 506 37.09 -22.77 -1.38
N GLN A 507 36.24 -23.44 -0.58
CA GLN A 507 34.80 -23.53 -0.86
C GLN A 507 34.10 -22.19 -0.71
N ILE A 508 34.48 -21.36 0.27
CA ILE A 508 33.92 -20.00 0.47
C ILE A 508 34.29 -19.08 -0.70
N GLU A 509 35.55 -19.12 -1.14
CA GLU A 509 36.02 -18.35 -2.30
C GLU A 509 35.21 -18.73 -3.55
N GLN A 510 35.07 -20.03 -3.85
CA GLN A 510 34.28 -20.47 -5.00
C GLN A 510 32.79 -20.14 -4.89
N ALA A 511 32.20 -20.24 -3.70
CA ALA A 511 30.77 -20.05 -3.51
C ALA A 511 30.33 -18.58 -3.52
N TYR A 512 31.15 -17.69 -2.93
CA TYR A 512 30.76 -16.29 -2.67
C TYR A 512 31.61 -15.26 -3.42
N MET A 513 32.93 -15.49 -3.56
CA MET A 513 33.85 -14.54 -4.19
C MET A 513 33.86 -14.67 -5.72
N ALA A 514 33.92 -15.90 -6.25
CA ALA A 514 33.95 -16.15 -7.70
C ALA A 514 32.63 -15.84 -8.42
N LYS A 515 31.51 -15.84 -7.68
CA LYS A 515 30.15 -15.61 -8.21
C LYS A 515 29.70 -14.15 -8.21
N GLY A 516 30.49 -13.23 -7.64
CA GLY A 516 30.17 -11.80 -7.58
C GLY A 516 28.93 -11.46 -6.73
N SER A 517 28.51 -12.35 -5.84
CA SER A 517 27.31 -12.18 -5.00
C SER A 517 27.56 -11.27 -3.78
N ALA A 518 28.80 -11.08 -3.38
CA ALA A 518 29.21 -10.09 -2.39
C ALA A 518 30.00 -8.97 -3.08
N HIS A 519 29.47 -7.74 -3.06
CA HIS A 519 30.20 -6.56 -3.51
C HIS A 519 31.24 -6.16 -2.45
N LEU A 520 32.29 -6.97 -2.26
CA LEU A 520 33.48 -6.54 -1.52
C LEU A 520 34.30 -5.57 -2.36
N ALA A 521 34.94 -4.59 -1.70
CA ALA A 521 35.92 -3.74 -2.36
C ALA A 521 37.10 -4.60 -2.85
N PHE A 522 37.52 -4.40 -4.12
CA PHE A 522 38.61 -5.16 -4.75
C PHE A 522 39.89 -5.25 -3.89
N THR A 523 40.19 -4.22 -3.09
CA THR A 523 41.36 -4.19 -2.19
C THR A 523 41.32 -5.23 -1.08
N LEU A 524 40.14 -5.54 -0.53
CA LEU A 524 40.00 -6.57 0.51
C LEU A 524 40.02 -7.99 -0.08
N MET A 525 39.72 -8.10 -1.37
CA MET A 525 39.73 -9.36 -2.11
C MET A 525 41.17 -9.81 -2.38
N ASP A 526 42.06 -8.87 -2.75
CA ASP A 526 43.49 -9.13 -2.96
C ASP A 526 44.20 -9.50 -1.64
N GLU A 527 43.93 -8.78 -0.53
CA GLU A 527 44.49 -9.12 0.79
C GLU A 527 44.04 -10.50 1.29
N PHE A 528 42.79 -10.90 1.02
CA PHE A 528 42.28 -12.21 1.44
C PHE A 528 42.91 -13.36 0.64
N ILE A 529 43.20 -13.14 -0.65
CA ILE A 529 43.89 -14.11 -1.51
C ILE A 529 45.36 -14.22 -1.10
N ASP A 530 46.04 -13.11 -0.80
CA ASP A 530 47.43 -13.12 -0.33
C ASP A 530 47.57 -13.90 0.99
N ILE A 531 46.62 -13.75 1.93
CA ILE A 531 46.60 -14.48 3.22
C ILE A 531 46.29 -15.99 3.04
N LEU A 532 45.57 -16.38 1.98
CA LEU A 532 45.21 -17.77 1.70
C LEU A 532 46.32 -18.58 1.01
N PHE A 533 47.23 -17.90 0.31
CA PHE A 533 48.28 -18.52 -0.50
C PHE A 533 49.70 -18.40 0.08
N GLU A 534 49.93 -17.58 1.12
CA GLU A 534 51.09 -17.66 2.03
C GLU A 534 50.86 -18.67 3.16
#